data_AF-A0A1Q6KIP6-F1
#
_entry.id   AF-A0A1Q6KIP6-F1
#
_cell.length_a   1.000
_cell.length_b   1.000
_cell.length_c   1.000
_cell.angle_alpha   90.00
_cell.angle_beta   90.00
_cell.angle_gamma   90.00
#
_symmetry.space_group_name_H-M   'P 1'
#
loop_
_entity.id
_entity.type
_entity.pdbx_description
1 polymer ?
#
loop_
_entity_poly.entity_id
_entity_poly.type
_entity_poly.pdbx_seq_one_letter_code
_entity_poly.pdbx_strand_id
1 'polypeptide(L)'
;MNECFLLGTIINKVNFRFAIGGKHDSIIEFELKLENESVIMVKAYDKLADYCYQNITENNLVMIRGKLESDFKIDMSEIYFFRTKGVKEFGK
;
A
#
# COMPACT_ATOMS: atom_id res chain seq x y z
N MET A 1 -1.48 9.70 20.59
CA MET A 1 -1.66 8.40 19.91
C MET A 1 -1.82 8.73 18.43
N ASN A 2 -0.87 8.31 17.58
CA ASN A 2 -0.89 8.56 16.13
C ASN A 2 -0.81 7.22 15.43
N GLU A 3 -1.96 6.73 14.99
CA GLU A 3 -2.15 5.43 14.36
C GLU A 3 -3.42 5.48 13.52
N CYS A 4 -3.36 4.91 12.32
CA CYS A 4 -4.48 4.86 11.39
C CYS A 4 -4.65 3.49 10.76
N PHE A 5 -5.89 3.16 10.44
CA PHE A 5 -6.28 1.96 9.70
C PHE A 5 -7.07 2.43 8.48
N LEU A 6 -6.63 2.07 7.28
CA LEU A 6 -7.23 2.55 6.03
C LEU A 6 -7.50 1.36 5.11
N LEU A 7 -8.70 1.34 4.52
CA LEU A 7 -9.11 0.39 3.49
C LEU A 7 -9.21 1.15 2.17
N GLY A 8 -8.58 0.62 1.12
CA GLY A 8 -8.66 1.24 -0.19
C GLY A 8 -8.09 0.41 -1.31
N THR A 9 -8.21 0.93 -2.52
CA THR A 9 -7.74 0.30 -3.74
C THR A 9 -6.46 0.97 -4.20
N ILE A 10 -5.47 0.16 -4.60
CA ILE A 10 -4.20 0.66 -5.13
C ILE A 10 -4.40 1.12 -6.57
N ILE A 11 -4.14 2.38 -6.87
CA ILE A 11 -4.50 3.00 -8.17
C ILE A 11 -3.32 3.37 -9.06
N ASN A 12 -2.08 3.30 -8.57
CA ASN A 12 -0.91 3.73 -9.33
C ASN A 12 0.18 2.66 -9.39
N LYS A 13 1.03 2.77 -10.42
CA LYS A 13 2.23 1.95 -10.57
C LYS A 13 3.18 2.26 -9.41
N VAL A 14 3.42 1.24 -8.60
CA VAL A 14 4.28 1.25 -7.41
C VAL A 14 5.66 1.88 -7.72
N ASN A 15 6.07 2.88 -6.95
CA ASN A 15 7.40 3.49 -7.05
C ASN A 15 8.34 2.86 -6.02
N PHE A 16 9.13 1.88 -6.45
CA PHE A 16 10.12 1.19 -5.62
C PHE A 16 11.53 1.69 -5.92
N ARG A 17 12.31 1.96 -4.88
CA ARG A 17 13.71 2.41 -4.98
C ARG A 17 14.59 1.79 -3.89
N PHE A 18 15.81 1.44 -4.26
CA PHE A 18 16.86 1.08 -3.30
C PHE A 18 17.51 2.35 -2.73
N ALA A 19 17.69 2.41 -1.42
CA ALA A 19 18.26 3.53 -0.70
C ALA A 19 19.67 3.19 -0.19
N ILE A 20 20.62 3.02 -1.12
CA ILE A 20 22.01 2.66 -0.83
C ILE A 20 22.66 3.70 0.09
N GLY A 21 23.17 3.26 1.25
CA GLY A 21 23.85 4.12 2.23
C GLY A 21 22.93 4.97 3.11
N GLY A 22 21.61 4.76 3.03
CA GLY A 22 20.62 5.37 3.91
C GLY A 22 20.38 4.55 5.19
N LYS A 23 19.42 5.01 6.00
CA LYS A 23 18.93 4.27 7.17
C LYS A 23 18.15 2.99 6.79
N HIS A 24 17.52 3.01 5.62
CA HIS A 24 16.69 1.95 5.07
C HIS A 24 17.27 1.53 3.73
N ASP A 25 17.20 0.24 3.40
CA ASP A 25 17.77 -0.33 2.18
C ASP A 25 16.79 -0.29 1.01
N SER A 26 15.49 -0.41 1.31
CA SER A 26 14.40 -0.40 0.33
C SER A 26 13.32 0.58 0.74
N ILE A 27 12.77 1.31 -0.24
CA ILE A 27 11.64 2.23 -0.04
C ILE A 27 10.62 2.00 -1.14
N ILE A 28 9.35 1.95 -0.76
CA ILE A 28 8.22 1.90 -1.69
C ILE A 28 7.25 3.04 -1.41
N GLU A 29 6.74 3.67 -2.46
CA GLU A 29 5.65 4.65 -2.41
C GLU A 29 4.55 4.24 -3.39
N PHE A 30 3.30 4.26 -2.93
CA PHE A 30 2.13 3.98 -3.76
C PHE A 30 0.91 4.79 -3.30
N GLU A 31 -0.08 4.91 -4.18
CA GLU A 31 -1.33 5.62 -3.89
C GLU A 31 -2.45 4.65 -3.57
N LEU A 32 -3.17 4.96 -2.48
CA LEU A 32 -4.35 4.26 -2.02
C LEU A 32 -5.56 5.17 -2.21
N LYS A 33 -6.50 4.77 -3.07
CA LYS A 33 -7.79 5.44 -3.21
C LYS A 33 -8.78 4.87 -2.20
N LEU A 34 -9.32 5.74 -1.36
CA LEU A 34 -10.35 5.40 -0.38
C LEU A 34 -11.76 5.44 -1.00
N GLU A 35 -12.74 4.96 -0.25
CA GLU A 35 -14.16 4.93 -0.67
C GLU A 35 -14.71 6.33 -0.98
N ASN A 36 -14.30 7.35 -0.21
CA ASN A 36 -14.69 8.74 -0.41
C ASN A 36 -13.90 9.44 -1.55
N GLU A 37 -13.29 8.66 -2.43
CA GLU A 37 -12.45 9.11 -3.56
C GLU A 37 -11.16 9.86 -3.19
N SER A 38 -10.88 10.03 -1.90
CA SER A 38 -9.60 10.61 -1.46
C SER A 38 -8.45 9.70 -1.83
N VAL A 39 -7.35 10.30 -2.29
CA VAL A 39 -6.12 9.59 -2.63
C VAL A 39 -5.07 9.91 -1.57
N ILE A 40 -4.50 8.86 -0.97
CA ILE A 40 -3.49 8.98 0.07
C ILE A 40 -2.20 8.30 -0.40
N MET A 41 -1.07 8.95 -0.14
CA MET A 41 0.24 8.39 -0.40
C MET A 41 0.71 7.54 0.78
N VAL A 42 1.11 6.31 0.49
CA VAL A 42 1.57 5.32 1.46
C VAL A 42 3.04 5.04 1.19
N LYS A 43 3.85 5.03 2.25
CA LYS A 43 5.27 4.68 2.20
C LYS A 43 5.56 3.48 3.11
N ALA A 44 6.46 2.62 2.68
CA ALA A 44 6.99 1.54 3.51
C ALA A 44 8.48 1.33 3.24
N TYR A 45 9.15 0.66 4.19
CA TYR A 45 10.59 0.48 4.19
C TYR A 45 11.00 -0.99 4.31
N ASP A 46 12.22 -1.28 3.87
CA ASP A 46 12.93 -2.55 4.04
C ASP A 46 12.06 -3.76 3.67
N LYS A 47 11.94 -4.75 4.57
CA LYS A 47 11.18 -5.99 4.34
C LYS A 47 9.73 -5.73 3.91
N LEU A 48 9.10 -4.67 4.42
CA LEU A 48 7.72 -4.35 4.06
C LEU A 48 7.66 -3.72 2.66
N ALA A 49 8.66 -2.92 2.29
CA ALA A 49 8.79 -2.41 0.93
C ALA A 49 9.00 -3.54 -0.08
N ASP A 50 9.90 -4.48 0.22
CA ASP A 50 10.16 -5.64 -0.63
C ASP A 50 8.92 -6.53 -0.79
N TYR A 51 8.20 -6.77 0.32
CA TYR A 51 6.97 -7.53 0.32
C TYR A 51 5.89 -6.86 -0.54
N CYS A 52 5.72 -5.54 -0.40
CA CYS A 52 4.79 -4.77 -1.20
C CYS A 52 5.15 -4.81 -2.68
N TYR A 53 6.43 -4.65 -3.02
CA TYR A 53 6.90 -4.72 -4.41
C TYR A 53 6.59 -6.05 -5.09
N GLN A 54 6.64 -7.16 -4.34
CA GLN A 54 6.35 -8.50 -4.87
C GLN A 54 4.85 -8.81 -5.00
N ASN A 55 3.99 -8.21 -4.16
CA ASN A 55 2.61 -8.67 -3.98
C ASN A 55 1.55 -7.64 -4.39
N ILE A 56 1.89 -6.36 -4.45
CA ILE A 56 0.95 -5.32 -4.85
C ILE A 56 0.81 -5.28 -6.37
N THR A 57 -0.45 -5.26 -6.83
CA THR A 57 -0.81 -4.90 -8.19
C THR A 57 -1.86 -3.79 -8.17
N GLU A 58 -1.94 -3.04 -9.27
CA GLU A 58 -3.02 -2.08 -9.47
C GLU A 58 -4.38 -2.77 -9.32
N ASN A 59 -5.36 -2.07 -8.77
CA ASN A 59 -6.71 -2.55 -8.45
C ASN A 59 -6.80 -3.57 -7.30
N ASN A 60 -5.71 -3.80 -6.55
CA ASN A 60 -5.80 -4.58 -5.31
C ASN A 60 -6.51 -3.78 -4.21
N LEU A 61 -7.55 -4.38 -3.63
CA LEU A 61 -8.16 -3.92 -2.39
C LEU A 61 -7.30 -4.37 -1.21
N VAL A 62 -6.82 -3.41 -0.42
CA VAL A 62 -5.96 -3.66 0.73
C VAL A 62 -6.41 -2.88 1.95
N MET A 63 -6.18 -3.45 3.13
CA MET A 63 -6.21 -2.69 4.39
C MET A 63 -4.79 -2.44 4.83
N ILE A 64 -4.48 -1.22 5.23
CA ILE A 64 -3.17 -0.84 5.77
C ILE A 64 -3.33 -0.34 7.21
N ARG A 65 -2.27 -0.55 7.99
CA ARG A 65 -2.08 0.07 9.31
C ARG A 65 -0.80 0.87 9.27
N GLY A 66 -0.82 2.06 9.84
CA GLY A 66 0.35 2.94 9.86
C GLY A 66 0.17 4.17 10.72
N LYS A 67 1.02 5.16 10.48
CA LYS A 67 1.00 6.46 11.16
C LYS A 67 0.90 7.57 10.12
N LEU A 68 0.13 8.61 10.44
CA LEU A 68 0.09 9.81 9.61
C LEU A 68 1.30 10.67 9.91
N GLU A 69 2.10 10.94 8.90
CA GLU A 69 3.27 11.79 9.00
C GLU A 69 2.92 13.25 8.67
N SER A 70 3.81 14.18 9.04
CA SER A 70 3.59 15.62 8.84
C SER A 70 3.47 16.04 7.37
N ASP A 71 3.93 15.20 6.44
CA ASP A 71 3.81 15.37 4.99
C ASP A 71 2.49 14.78 4.44
N PHE A 72 1.55 14.43 5.32
CA PHE A 72 0.29 13.76 5.02
C PHE A 72 0.43 12.38 4.36
N LYS A 73 1.64 11.80 4.38
CA LYS A 73 1.86 10.42 3.95
C LYS A 73 1.61 9.46 5.11
N ILE A 74 1.27 8.21 4.78
CA ILE A 74 1.15 7.14 5.75
C ILE A 74 2.46 6.36 5.80
N ASP A 75 3.14 6.39 6.95
CA ASP A 75 4.21 5.44 7.26
C ASP A 75 3.58 4.09 7.65
N MET A 76 3.59 3.15 6.72
CA MET A 76 2.90 1.87 6.84
C MET A 76 3.70 0.88 7.66
N SER A 77 3.03 0.22 8.59
CA SER A 77 3.60 -0.85 9.42
C SER A 77 3.09 -2.23 9.02
N GLU A 78 1.85 -2.33 8.50
CA GLU A 78 1.22 -3.61 8.12
C GLU A 78 0.31 -3.40 6.90
N ILE A 79 0.20 -4.44 6.06
CA ILE A 79 -0.70 -4.50 4.90
C ILE A 79 -1.42 -5.86 4.85
N TYR A 80 -2.71 -5.84 4.53
CA TYR A 80 -3.57 -7.00 4.42
C TYR A 80 -4.24 -7.02 3.06
N PHE A 81 -4.07 -8.12 2.32
CA PHE A 81 -4.65 -8.30 0.99
C PHE A 81 -5.99 -9.03 1.07
N PHE A 82 -7.00 -8.49 0.39
CA PHE A 82 -8.26 -9.19 0.19
C PHE A 82 -8.22 -9.90 -1.15
N ARG A 83 -8.22 -11.24 -1.14
CA ARG A 83 -8.46 -12.00 -2.37
C ARG A 83 -9.91 -11.79 -2.79
N THR A 84 -10.13 -11.13 -3.93
CA THR A 84 -11.39 -11.31 -4.64
C THR A 84 -11.46 -12.77 -5.07
N LYS A 85 -12.37 -13.55 -4.46
CA LYS A 85 -12.73 -14.85 -5.04
C LYS A 85 -13.22 -14.52 -6.44
N GLY A 86 -12.47 -14.93 -7.46
CA GLY A 86 -12.93 -14.83 -8.84
C GLY A 86 -14.31 -15.43 -8.91
N VAL A 87 -15.32 -14.59 -9.16
CA VAL A 87 -16.61 -15.07 -9.61
C VAL A 87 -16.31 -15.64 -10.98
N LYS A 88 -16.08 -16.96 -11.05
CA LYS A 88 -16.28 -17.67 -12.31
C LYS A 88 -17.77 -17.53 -12.59
N GLU A 89 -18.14 -16.51 -13.34
CA GLU A 89 -19.35 -16.55 -14.14
C GLU A 89 -19.16 -17.71 -15.11
N PHE A 90 -19.57 -18.92 -14.68
CA PHE A 90 -19.92 -19.96 -15.62
C PHE A 90 -21.16 -19.42 -16.35
N GLY A 91 -20.90 -18.84 -17.53
CA GLY A 91 -21.94 -18.53 -18.49
C GLY A 91 -22.83 -19.74 -18.73
N LYS A 92 -24.11 -19.42 -18.91
CA LYS A 92 -25.24 -20.31 -19.17
C LYS A 92 -24.97 -21.37 -20.23
#